data_AF-A0A661M665-F1
#
_entry.id   AF-A0A661M665-F1
#
_cell.length_a   1.000
_cell.length_b   1.000
_cell.length_c   1.000
_cell.angle_alpha   90.00
_cell.angle_beta   90.00
_cell.angle_gamma   90.00
#
_symmetry.space_group_name_H-M   'P 1'
#
loop_
_entity.id
_entity.type
_entity.pdbx_description
1 polymer ?
#
loop_
_entity_poly.entity_id
_entity_poly.type
_entity_poly.pdbx_seq_one_letter_code
_entity_poly.pdbx_strand_id
1 'polypeptide(L)'
;IFMPDRAFVALKGSAYILTRIAVALSIVFVLIFALNLFIKPGHLSRLFSKGFGIKEVALSVFAGIVSIGPIYAWYPLLKDLKSKGVRDSLLAVFLNCRSVKPVLLPVMISYFGWHYVLIFTVAMVLGSLLCGLIVEMLSGQ
;
A
#
# COMPACT_ATOMS: atom_id res chain seq x y z
N ILE A 1 48.52 -22.34 12.89
CA ILE A 1 47.74 -21.54 11.92
C ILE A 1 46.26 -21.60 12.32
N PHE A 2 45.89 -20.91 13.41
CA PHE A 2 44.51 -20.65 13.81
C PHE A 2 44.57 -19.38 14.68
N MET A 3 43.73 -18.38 14.40
CA MET A 3 43.68 -17.12 15.16
C MET A 3 42.29 -17.01 15.83
N PRO A 4 42.05 -17.80 16.90
CA PRO A 4 40.74 -17.89 17.54
C PRO A 4 40.23 -16.54 18.05
N ASP A 5 41.11 -15.64 18.45
CA ASP A 5 40.74 -14.29 18.91
C ASP A 5 40.11 -13.46 17.79
N ARG A 6 40.66 -13.54 16.57
CA ARG A 6 40.09 -12.83 15.41
C ARG A 6 38.76 -13.43 14.98
N ALA A 7 38.60 -14.74 15.11
CA ALA A 7 37.31 -15.40 14.88
C ALA A 7 36.26 -14.95 15.91
N PHE A 8 36.63 -14.83 17.19
CA PHE A 8 35.72 -14.38 18.25
C PHE A 8 35.31 -12.92 18.09
N VAL A 9 36.24 -12.04 17.68
CA VAL A 9 35.95 -10.63 17.38
C VAL A 9 35.03 -10.50 16.17
N ALA A 10 35.29 -11.26 15.10
CA ALA A 10 34.42 -11.29 13.91
C ALA A 10 33.02 -11.83 14.24
N LEU A 11 32.93 -12.87 15.08
CA LEU A 11 31.66 -13.45 15.52
C LEU A 11 30.84 -12.46 16.36
N LYS A 12 31.48 -11.75 17.31
CA LYS A 12 30.81 -10.68 18.08
C LYS A 12 30.32 -9.55 17.19
N GLY A 13 31.13 -9.13 16.22
CA GLY A 13 30.74 -8.11 15.24
C GLY A 13 29.54 -8.53 14.39
N SER A 14 29.55 -9.76 13.88
CA SER A 14 28.43 -10.33 13.11
C SER A 14 27.17 -10.45 13.95
N ALA A 15 27.26 -10.98 15.18
CA ALA A 15 26.14 -11.09 16.10
C ALA A 15 25.52 -9.73 16.45
N TYR A 16 26.36 -8.70 16.61
CA TYR A 16 25.90 -7.33 16.88
C TYR A 16 25.09 -6.76 15.70
N ILE A 17 25.58 -6.93 14.46
CA ILE A 17 24.87 -6.50 13.25
C ILE A 17 23.57 -7.31 13.10
N LEU A 18 23.63 -8.63 13.28
CA LEU A 18 22.47 -9.51 13.18
C LEU A 18 21.38 -9.11 14.18
N THR A 19 21.75 -8.79 15.42
CA THR A 19 20.80 -8.37 16.45
C THR A 19 20.14 -7.04 16.07
N ARG A 20 20.91 -6.08 15.54
CA ARG A 20 20.35 -4.80 15.06
C ARG A 20 19.36 -4.99 13.91
N ILE A 21 19.68 -5.85 12.94
CA ILE A 21 18.79 -6.18 11.83
C ILE A 21 17.54 -6.91 12.36
N ALA A 22 17.70 -7.86 13.28
CA ALA A 22 16.61 -8.64 13.85
C ALA A 22 15.61 -7.75 14.62
N VAL A 23 16.09 -6.78 15.41
CA VAL A 23 15.22 -5.82 16.12
C VAL A 23 14.44 -4.95 15.13
N ALA A 24 15.11 -4.40 14.10
CA ALA A 24 14.46 -3.60 13.08
C ALA A 24 13.39 -4.40 12.32
N LEU A 25 13.71 -5.65 11.93
CA LEU A 25 12.76 -6.55 11.28
C LEU A 25 11.60 -6.91 12.19
N SER A 26 11.84 -7.13 13.49
CA SER A 26 10.79 -7.41 14.46
C SER A 26 9.80 -6.25 14.58
N ILE A 27 10.27 -5.00 14.58
CA ILE A 27 9.40 -3.82 14.63
C ILE A 27 8.55 -3.72 13.36
N VAL A 28 9.18 -3.88 12.19
CA VAL A 28 8.47 -3.88 10.90
C VAL A 28 7.43 -5.00 10.86
N PHE A 29 7.78 -6.19 11.33
CA PHE A 29 6.89 -7.33 11.40
C PHE A 29 5.68 -7.06 12.29
N VAL A 30 5.89 -6.53 13.50
CA VAL A 30 4.80 -6.17 14.42
C VAL A 30 3.89 -5.10 13.81
N LEU A 31 4.45 -4.09 13.16
CA LEU A 31 3.68 -3.04 12.50
C LEU A 31 2.82 -3.61 11.36
N ILE A 32 3.39 -4.45 10.49
CA ILE A 32 2.66 -5.12 9.40
C ILE A 32 1.58 -6.05 9.96
N PHE A 33 1.91 -6.81 11.01
CA PHE A 33 0.96 -7.72 11.67
C PHE A 33 -0.22 -6.96 12.28
N ALA A 34 0.04 -5.89 13.02
CA ALA A 34 -1.00 -5.04 13.60
C ALA A 34 -1.88 -4.42 12.51
N LEU A 35 -1.28 -3.86 11.45
CA LEU A 35 -2.04 -3.28 10.34
C LEU A 35 -2.92 -4.32 9.63
N ASN A 36 -2.41 -5.54 9.39
CA ASN A 36 -3.21 -6.63 8.82
C ASN A 36 -4.31 -7.13 9.77
N LEU A 37 -4.12 -7.04 11.09
CA LEU A 37 -5.12 -7.43 12.08
C LEU A 37 -6.31 -6.44 12.10
N PHE A 38 -6.02 -5.14 12.04
CA PHE A 38 -7.04 -4.08 12.11
C PHE A 38 -7.67 -3.73 10.76
N ILE A 39 -6.90 -3.76 9.67
CA ILE A 39 -7.38 -3.43 8.31
C ILE A 39 -7.85 -4.72 7.62
N LYS A 40 -9.05 -5.16 7.97
CA LYS A 40 -9.69 -6.29 7.29
C LYS A 40 -10.38 -5.82 6.00
N PRO A 41 -10.20 -6.55 4.88
CA PRO A 41 -10.85 -6.23 3.61
C PRO A 41 -12.38 -6.10 3.73
N GLY A 42 -13.01 -6.88 4.61
CA GLY A 42 -14.46 -6.86 4.84
C GLY A 42 -15.03 -5.51 5.27
N HIS A 43 -14.30 -4.68 6.03
CA HIS A 43 -14.77 -3.35 6.44
C HIS A 43 -14.83 -2.36 5.28
N LEU A 44 -13.84 -2.42 4.38
CA LEU A 44 -13.80 -1.58 3.18
C LEU A 44 -14.96 -1.92 2.24
N SER A 45 -15.38 -3.18 2.19
CA SER A 45 -16.50 -3.61 1.35
C SER A 45 -17.88 -3.03 1.72
N ARG A 46 -18.05 -2.51 2.94
CA ARG A 46 -19.31 -1.86 3.35
C ARG A 46 -19.41 -0.40 2.92
N LEU A 47 -18.27 0.23 2.59
CA LEU A 47 -18.24 1.63 2.15
C LEU A 47 -18.60 1.78 0.67
N PHE A 48 -18.38 0.73 -0.15
CA PHE A 48 -18.70 0.76 -1.58
C PHE A 48 -20.19 0.53 -1.82
N SER A 49 -20.91 1.61 -2.13
CA SER A 49 -22.29 1.56 -2.62
C SER A 49 -22.33 1.01 -4.06
N LYS A 50 -23.46 0.42 -4.48
CA LYS A 50 -23.68 -0.10 -5.86
C LYS A 50 -23.76 1.00 -6.95
N GLY A 51 -23.65 2.27 -6.57
CA GLY A 51 -23.76 3.41 -7.48
C GLY A 51 -22.42 3.83 -8.09
N PHE A 52 -22.47 4.60 -9.17
CA PHE A 52 -21.33 5.32 -9.71
C PHE A 52 -21.54 6.82 -9.49
N GLY A 53 -20.87 7.36 -8.49
CA GLY A 53 -20.93 8.77 -8.13
C GLY A 53 -19.59 9.27 -7.61
N ILE A 54 -19.52 10.59 -7.42
CA ILE A 54 -18.32 11.28 -6.93
C ILE A 54 -17.91 10.74 -5.54
N LYS A 55 -18.88 10.29 -4.72
CA LYS A 55 -18.63 9.71 -3.39
C LYS A 55 -17.89 8.39 -3.50
N GLU A 56 -18.26 7.53 -4.43
CA GLU A 56 -17.69 6.20 -4.65
C GLU A 56 -16.29 6.29 -5.28
N VAL A 57 -16.09 7.26 -6.18
CA VAL A 57 -14.76 7.59 -6.72
C VAL A 57 -13.83 8.09 -5.61
N ALA A 58 -14.27 9.07 -4.82
CA ALA A 58 -13.50 9.61 -3.70
C ALA A 58 -13.15 8.51 -2.67
N LEU A 59 -14.11 7.62 -2.39
CA LEU A 59 -13.89 6.47 -1.54
C LEU A 59 -12.85 5.51 -2.14
N SER A 60 -12.91 5.22 -3.43
CA SER A 60 -11.95 4.34 -4.11
C SER A 60 -10.53 4.87 -4.03
N VAL A 61 -10.37 6.18 -4.24
CA VAL A 61 -9.09 6.88 -4.09
C VAL A 61 -8.58 6.77 -2.66
N PHE A 62 -9.41 7.14 -1.67
CA PHE A 62 -9.02 7.12 -0.26
C PHE A 62 -8.69 5.72 0.23
N ALA A 63 -9.55 4.76 -0.08
CA ALA A 63 -9.36 3.35 0.22
C ALA A 63 -8.08 2.82 -0.41
N GLY A 64 -7.77 3.18 -1.65
CA GLY A 64 -6.54 2.80 -2.34
C GLY A 64 -5.30 3.35 -1.63
N ILE A 65 -5.26 4.66 -1.36
CA ILE A 65 -4.13 5.33 -0.69
C ILE A 65 -3.88 4.76 0.71
N VAL A 66 -4.93 4.51 1.50
CA VAL A 66 -4.82 3.95 2.85
C VAL A 66 -4.49 2.46 2.83
N SER A 67 -4.61 1.80 1.69
CA SER A 67 -4.42 0.36 1.55
C SER A 67 -2.94 -0.03 1.67
N ILE A 68 -2.56 -0.63 2.80
CA ILE A 68 -1.18 -1.05 3.09
C ILE A 68 -0.99 -2.54 2.76
N GLY A 69 0.24 -2.97 2.50
CA GLY A 69 0.62 -4.38 2.28
C GLY A 69 0.96 -4.74 0.82
N PRO A 70 1.04 -6.03 0.49
CA PRO A 70 1.28 -6.48 -0.88
C PRO A 70 -0.02 -6.50 -1.70
N ILE A 71 0.08 -6.25 -3.02
CA ILE A 71 -1.09 -6.14 -3.90
C ILE A 71 -1.97 -7.41 -3.92
N TYR A 72 -1.37 -8.60 -3.82
CA TYR A 72 -2.09 -9.86 -3.91
C TYR A 72 -3.09 -10.07 -2.76
N ALA A 73 -2.84 -9.48 -1.59
CA ALA A 73 -3.74 -9.58 -0.43
C ALA A 73 -5.09 -8.91 -0.67
N TRP A 74 -5.18 -8.06 -1.70
CA TRP A 74 -6.38 -7.28 -2.03
C TRP A 74 -7.20 -7.91 -3.15
N TYR A 75 -6.68 -8.88 -3.89
CA TYR A 75 -7.46 -9.57 -4.92
C TYR A 75 -8.72 -10.28 -4.40
N PRO A 76 -8.71 -10.95 -3.22
CA PRO A 76 -9.94 -11.51 -2.66
C PRO A 76 -10.99 -10.42 -2.38
N LEU A 77 -10.59 -9.27 -1.83
CA LEU A 77 -11.49 -8.14 -1.61
C LEU A 77 -12.07 -7.62 -2.93
N LEU A 78 -11.22 -7.41 -3.93
CA LEU A 78 -11.63 -6.88 -5.23
C LEU A 78 -12.58 -7.83 -5.94
N LYS A 79 -12.35 -9.14 -5.81
CA LYS A 79 -13.26 -10.17 -6.31
C LYS A 79 -14.63 -10.10 -5.60
N ASP A 80 -14.64 -9.92 -4.28
CA ASP A 80 -15.89 -9.76 -3.51
C ASP A 80 -16.62 -8.44 -3.81
N LEU A 81 -15.89 -7.35 -4.07
CA LEU A 81 -16.48 -6.08 -4.50
C LEU A 81 -17.09 -6.21 -5.90
N LYS A 82 -16.36 -6.85 -6.83
CA LYS A 82 -16.85 -7.13 -8.17
C LYS A 82 -18.11 -8.00 -8.15
N SER A 83 -18.14 -9.05 -7.33
CA SER A 83 -19.32 -9.92 -7.20
C SER A 83 -20.55 -9.20 -6.60
N LYS A 84 -20.33 -8.12 -5.84
CA LYS A 84 -21.38 -7.24 -5.32
C LYS A 84 -21.85 -6.17 -6.32
N GLY A 85 -21.27 -6.12 -7.52
CA GLY A 85 -21.65 -5.19 -8.58
C GLY A 85 -20.90 -3.85 -8.54
N VAL A 86 -19.76 -3.78 -7.84
CA VAL A 86 -18.88 -2.61 -7.95
C VAL A 86 -18.23 -2.59 -9.33
N ARG A 87 -18.26 -1.42 -9.99
CA ARG A 87 -17.76 -1.25 -11.36
C ARG A 87 -16.26 -1.44 -11.44
N ASP A 88 -15.81 -2.01 -12.56
CA ASP A 88 -14.38 -2.29 -12.80
C ASP A 88 -13.53 -1.00 -12.79
N SER A 89 -14.10 0.15 -13.15
CA SER A 89 -13.41 1.45 -13.09
C SER A 89 -13.05 1.87 -11.66
N LEU A 90 -13.95 1.65 -10.68
CA LEU A 90 -13.68 1.94 -9.27
C LEU A 90 -12.61 1.00 -8.69
N LEU A 91 -12.64 -0.28 -9.09
CA LEU A 91 -11.62 -1.26 -8.72
C LEU A 91 -10.24 -0.88 -9.28
N ALA A 92 -10.20 -0.40 -10.54
CA ALA A 92 -8.98 0.09 -11.17
C ALA A 92 -8.43 1.35 -10.50
N VAL A 93 -9.29 2.31 -10.13
CA VAL A 93 -8.90 3.51 -9.36
C VAL A 93 -8.29 3.10 -8.02
N PHE A 94 -8.97 2.24 -7.26
CA PHE A 94 -8.48 1.73 -5.97
C PHE A 94 -7.09 1.10 -6.09
N LEU A 95 -6.90 0.22 -7.09
CA LEU A 95 -5.63 -0.46 -7.33
C LEU A 95 -4.50 0.51 -7.68
N ASN A 96 -4.78 1.52 -8.50
CA ASN A 96 -3.77 2.50 -8.91
C ASN A 96 -3.40 3.47 -7.77
N CYS A 97 -4.40 3.97 -7.04
CA CYS A 97 -4.19 4.89 -5.91
C CYS A 97 -3.35 4.29 -4.78
N ARG A 98 -3.32 2.96 -4.63
CA ARG A 98 -2.43 2.23 -3.73
C ARG A 98 -0.94 2.59 -3.89
N SER A 99 -0.54 3.07 -5.06
CA SER A 99 0.84 3.45 -5.32
C SER A 99 1.32 4.63 -4.46
N VAL A 100 0.39 5.46 -3.97
CA VAL A 100 0.70 6.51 -2.99
C VAL A 100 0.77 5.85 -1.61
N LYS A 101 1.97 5.74 -1.05
CA LYS A 101 2.20 5.14 0.28
C LYS A 101 2.25 6.23 1.35
N PRO A 102 1.20 6.42 2.18
CA PRO A 102 1.15 7.52 3.15
C PRO A 102 2.30 7.49 4.14
N VAL A 103 2.71 6.29 4.55
CA VAL A 103 3.83 6.04 5.47
C VAL A 103 5.16 6.60 4.94
N LEU A 104 5.31 6.70 3.62
CA LEU A 104 6.53 7.21 2.97
C LEU A 104 6.44 8.69 2.60
N LEU A 105 5.28 9.35 2.74
CA LEU A 105 5.15 10.77 2.40
C LEU A 105 6.07 11.68 3.23
N PRO A 106 6.24 11.50 4.56
CA PRO A 106 7.16 12.33 5.34
C PRO A 106 8.62 12.22 4.84
N VAL A 107 9.02 11.00 4.46
CA VAL A 107 10.35 10.76 3.88
C VAL A 107 10.46 11.44 2.52
N MET A 108 9.47 11.30 1.64
CA MET A 108 9.50 12.01 0.36
C MET A 108 9.54 13.52 0.52
N ILE A 109 8.84 14.08 1.52
CA ILE A 109 8.87 15.51 1.83
C ILE A 109 10.28 15.93 2.28
N SER A 110 10.95 15.13 3.12
CA SER A 110 12.30 15.47 3.59
C SER A 110 13.35 15.41 2.48
N TYR A 111 13.19 14.50 1.51
CA TYR A 111 14.15 14.34 0.41
C TYR A 111 13.88 15.26 -0.79
N PHE A 112 12.61 15.46 -1.16
CA PHE A 112 12.21 16.13 -2.41
C PHE A 112 11.42 17.43 -2.20
N GLY A 113 11.05 17.74 -0.96
CA GLY A 113 10.25 18.91 -0.61
C GLY A 113 8.74 18.72 -0.81
N TRP A 114 7.97 19.56 -0.13
CA TRP A 114 6.50 19.47 -0.11
C TRP A 114 5.85 19.65 -1.49
N HIS A 115 6.39 20.56 -2.32
CA HIS A 115 5.86 20.83 -3.66
C HIS A 115 5.90 19.58 -4.56
N TYR A 116 7.03 18.85 -4.55
CA TYR A 116 7.16 17.60 -5.30
C TYR A 116 6.12 16.57 -4.87
N VAL A 117 5.97 16.37 -3.56
CA VAL A 117 5.05 15.38 -3.00
C VAL A 117 3.60 15.71 -3.33
N LEU A 118 3.22 16.98 -3.28
CA LEU A 118 1.88 17.43 -3.65
C LEU A 118 1.61 17.16 -5.14
N ILE A 119 2.52 17.56 -6.03
CA ILE A 119 2.39 17.31 -7.47
C ILE A 119 2.33 15.81 -7.76
N PHE A 120 3.22 15.02 -7.17
CA PHE A 120 3.24 13.56 -7.32
C PHE A 120 1.92 12.94 -6.89
N THR A 121 1.42 13.30 -5.70
CA THR A 121 0.16 12.73 -5.17
C THR A 121 -1.02 13.08 -6.06
N VAL A 122 -1.13 14.33 -6.50
CA VAL A 122 -2.19 14.77 -7.41
C VAL A 122 -2.09 14.05 -8.76
N ALA A 123 -0.89 13.95 -9.33
CA ALA A 123 -0.66 13.24 -10.59
C ALA A 123 -1.05 11.76 -10.49
N MET A 124 -0.74 11.10 -9.37
CA MET A 124 -1.15 9.70 -9.14
C MET A 124 -2.66 9.54 -9.00
N VAL A 125 -3.34 10.46 -8.33
CA VAL A 125 -4.81 10.46 -8.25
C VAL A 125 -5.41 10.67 -9.64
N LEU A 126 -4.98 11.69 -10.38
CA LEU A 126 -5.49 11.94 -11.74
C LEU A 126 -5.21 10.78 -12.70
N GLY A 127 -4.00 10.23 -12.67
CA GLY A 127 -3.62 9.05 -13.45
C GLY A 127 -4.48 7.84 -13.12
N SER A 128 -4.80 7.62 -11.84
CA SER A 128 -5.71 6.53 -11.43
C SER A 128 -7.12 6.70 -11.99
N LEU A 129 -7.64 7.93 -12.05
CA LEU A 129 -8.95 8.23 -12.61
C LEU A 129 -8.98 7.98 -14.11
N LEU A 130 -7.92 8.40 -14.83
CA LEU A 130 -7.77 8.10 -16.25
C LEU A 130 -7.70 6.60 -16.52
N CYS A 131 -6.91 5.85 -15.74
CA CYS A 131 -6.89 4.40 -15.82
C CYS A 131 -8.27 3.78 -15.55
N GLY A 132 -9.00 4.29 -14.54
CA GLY A 132 -10.37 3.88 -14.25
C GLY A 132 -11.30 4.05 -15.46
N LEU A 133 -11.26 5.22 -16.10
CA LEU A 133 -12.05 5.52 -17.30
C LEU A 133 -11.70 4.59 -18.48
N ILE A 134 -10.41 4.36 -18.72
CA ILE A 134 -9.97 3.45 -19.78
C ILE A 134 -10.49 2.03 -19.52
N VAL A 135 -10.39 1.55 -18.27
CA VAL A 135 -10.91 0.23 -17.89
C VAL A 135 -12.42 0.15 -18.07
N GLU A 136 -13.14 1.23 -17.76
CA GLU A 136 -14.58 1.33 -17.99
C GLU A 136 -14.94 1.14 -19.47
N MET A 137 -14.28 1.91 -20.34
CA MET A 137 -14.49 1.86 -21.78
C MET A 137 -14.22 0.46 -22.34
N LEU A 138 -13.17 -0.20 -21.85
CA LEU A 138 -12.80 -1.55 -22.30
C LEU A 138 -13.70 -2.65 -21.72
N SER A 139 -14.25 -2.44 -20.52
CA SER A 139 -15.09 -3.43 -19.83
C SER A 139 -16.56 -3.36 -20.23
N GLY A 140 -16.99 -2.29 -20.91
CA GLY A 140 -18.36 -2.13 -21.42
C GLY A 140 -19.43 -2.02 -20.31
N GLN A 141 -19.07 -1.46 -19.14
CA GLN A 141 -19.92 -1.29 -17.95
C GLN A 141 -20.41 0.14 -17.74
#